data_AF-A0A6G0ZM04-F1
#
_entry.id   AF-A0A6G0ZM04-F1
#
_cell.length_a   1.000
_cell.length_b   1.000
_cell.length_c   1.000
_cell.angle_alpha   90.00
_cell.angle_beta   90.00
_cell.angle_gamma   90.00
#
_symmetry.space_group_name_H-M   'P 1'
#
loop_
_entity.id
_entity.type
_entity.pdbx_description
1 polymer ?
#
loop_
_entity_poly.entity_id
_entity_poly.type
_entity_poly.pdbx_seq_one_letter_code
_entity_poly.pdbx_strand_id
1 'polypeptide(L)' 'MPQKTFIKHLTKCPDKPPHFKNCPFNLSHVMPESELKEHEENCPSRILIDVAMYQSEDMIRPSPTVESEPSIKYEESWDG' A
#
# COMPACT_ATOMS: atom_id res chain seq x y z
N MET A 1 -8.93 21.58 -5.04
CA MET A 1 -7.66 21.28 -4.34
C MET A 1 -6.79 20.40 -5.23
N PRO A 2 -5.47 20.58 -5.28
CA PRO A 2 -4.60 19.70 -6.05
C PRO A 2 -4.60 18.27 -5.46
N GLN A 3 -4.78 17.24 -6.28
CA GLN A 3 -4.99 15.86 -5.79
C GLN A 3 -3.85 15.34 -4.90
N LYS A 4 -2.61 15.79 -5.14
CA LYS A 4 -1.41 15.38 -4.38
C LYS A 4 -1.41 15.84 -2.92
N THR A 5 -2.27 16.78 -2.53
CA THR A 5 -2.37 17.26 -1.14
C THR A 5 -3.50 16.61 -0.35
N PHE A 6 -4.38 15.83 -1.00
CA PHE A 6 -5.58 15.27 -0.38
C PHE A 6 -5.25 14.21 0.71
N ILE A 7 -4.31 13.32 0.43
CA ILE A 7 -3.84 12.31 1.41
C ILE A 7 -3.23 12.98 2.66
N LYS A 8 -2.41 14.01 2.45
CA LYS A 8 -1.82 14.79 3.55
C LYS A 8 -2.88 15.52 4.36
N HIS A 9 -3.91 16.04 3.69
CA HIS A 9 -5.03 16.68 4.34
C HIS A 9 -5.84 15.69 5.19
N LEU A 10 -6.20 14.52 4.67
CA LEU A 10 -6.97 13.51 5.41
C LEU A 10 -6.26 13.01 6.68
N THR A 11 -4.94 12.87 6.62
CA THR A 11 -4.12 12.40 7.75
C THR A 11 -3.87 13.47 8.81
N LYS A 12 -3.78 14.74 8.41
CA LYS A 12 -3.48 15.88 9.28
C LYS A 12 -4.61 16.89 9.35
N CYS A 13 -5.85 16.46 9.12
CA CYS A 13 -6.99 17.35 9.07
C CYS A 13 -7.12 18.06 10.42
N PRO A 14 -7.06 19.40 10.47
CA PRO A 14 -7.17 20.15 11.72
C PRO A 14 -8.57 20.00 12.35
N ASP A 15 -9.58 19.66 11.55
CA ASP A 15 -10.95 19.43 12.00
C ASP A 15 -11.16 18.00 12.55
N LYS A 16 -10.13 17.15 12.55
CA LYS A 16 -10.27 15.77 13.04
C LYS A 16 -10.38 15.76 14.58
N PRO A 17 -11.41 15.10 15.15
CA PRO A 17 -11.52 15.02 16.60
C PRO A 17 -10.35 14.22 17.21
N PRO A 18 -9.89 14.57 18.43
CA PRO A 18 -8.66 14.04 19.03
C PRO A 18 -8.68 12.52 19.29
N HIS A 19 -9.87 11.93 19.44
CA HIS A 19 -10.05 10.49 19.68
C HIS A 19 -10.32 9.68 18.42
N PHE A 20 -10.26 10.32 17.24
CA PHE A 20 -10.54 9.66 15.97
C PHE A 20 -9.25 9.35 15.22
N LYS A 21 -9.17 8.12 14.73
CA LYS A 21 -8.06 7.60 13.93
C LYS A 21 -8.57 7.25 12.54
N ASN A 22 -7.64 7.24 11.60
CA ASN A 22 -7.92 6.82 10.23
C ASN A 22 -7.67 5.32 10.14
N CYS A 23 -8.50 4.60 9.36
CA CYS A 23 -8.28 3.18 9.07
C CYS A 23 -6.96 2.99 8.29
N PRO A 24 -6.17 1.94 8.60
CA PRO A 24 -4.94 1.64 7.88
C PRO A 24 -5.17 1.23 6.42
N PHE A 25 -6.34 0.67 6.10
CA PHE A 25 -6.67 0.19 4.74
C PHE A 25 -7.32 1.28 3.87
N ASN A 26 -8.00 2.25 4.47
CA ASN A 26 -8.61 3.36 3.75
C ASN A 26 -8.66 4.63 4.60
N LEU A 27 -7.93 5.66 4.16
CA LEU A 27 -7.81 6.93 4.87
C LEU A 27 -9.11 7.74 4.95
N SER A 28 -10.12 7.42 4.14
CA SER A 28 -11.44 8.05 4.23
C SER A 28 -12.27 7.53 5.40
N HIS A 29 -11.96 6.35 5.94
CA HIS A 29 -12.62 5.85 7.15
C HIS A 29 -11.98 6.52 8.36
N VAL A 30 -12.79 7.26 9.11
CA VAL A 30 -12.39 7.98 10.33
C VAL A 30 -13.31 7.55 11.44
N MET A 31 -12.75 7.02 12.52
CA MET A 31 -13.55 6.43 13.60
C MET A 31 -12.84 6.50 14.96
N PRO A 32 -13.58 6.30 16.06
CA PRO A 32 -13.01 6.30 17.40
C PRO A 32 -11.93 5.24 17.56
N GLU A 33 -10.90 5.54 18.35
CA GLU A 33 -9.83 4.60 18.66
C GLU A 33 -10.33 3.30 19.32
N SER A 34 -11.43 3.37 20.08
CA SER A 34 -12.09 2.20 20.67
C SER A 34 -12.68 1.23 19.64
N GLU A 35 -13.18 1.75 18.52
CA GLU A 35 -13.86 0.98 17.47
C GLU A 35 -12.90 0.59 16.33
N LEU A 36 -11.72 1.20 16.28
CA LEU A 36 -10.73 0.97 15.22
C LEU A 36 -10.34 -0.51 15.12
N LYS A 37 -10.15 -1.18 16.27
CA LYS A 37 -9.75 -2.59 16.31
C LYS A 37 -10.82 -3.52 15.73
N GLU A 38 -12.09 -3.27 16.04
CA GLU A 38 -13.20 -4.03 15.48
C GLU A 38 -13.38 -3.75 14.00
N HIS A 39 -13.19 -2.50 13.59
CA HIS A 39 -13.24 -2.10 12.19
C HIS A 39 -12.12 -2.73 11.37
N GLU A 40 -10.89 -2.84 11.87
CA GLU A 40 -9.78 -3.46 11.15
C GLU A 40 -10.07 -4.91 10.76
N GLU A 41 -10.80 -5.65 11.60
CA GLU A 41 -11.23 -7.02 11.31
C GLU A 41 -12.37 -7.09 10.29
N ASN A 42 -13.25 -6.08 10.27
CA ASN A 42 -14.44 -6.06 9.41
C ASN A 42 -14.35 -5.03 8.27
N CYS A 43 -13.15 -4.50 7.99
CA CYS A 43 -13.00 -3.40 7.05
C CYS A 43 -13.31 -3.88 5.63
N PRO A 44 -14.24 -3.25 4.90
CA PRO A 44 -14.55 -3.66 3.53
C PRO A 44 -13.35 -3.49 2.60
N SER A 45 -12.51 -2.48 2.85
CA SER A 45 -11.28 -2.26 2.09
C SER A 45 -10.22 -3.34 2.35
N ARG A 46 -10.18 -3.94 3.54
CA ARG A 46 -9.29 -5.09 3.83
C ARG A 46 -9.71 -6.30 3.00
N ILE A 47 -11.00 -6.62 3.00
CA ILE A 47 -11.56 -7.75 2.23
C ILE A 47 -11.24 -7.59 0.74
N LEU A 48 -11.37 -6.38 0.19
CA LEU A 48 -11.03 -6.09 -1.21
C LEU A 48 -9.53 -6.27 -1.51
N ILE A 49 -8.66 -5.82 -0.59
CA ILE A 49 -7.21 -6.00 -0.72
C ILE A 49 -6.85 -7.49 -0.66
N ASP A 50 -7.40 -8.22 0.31
CA ASP A 50 -7.17 -9.66 0.46
C ASP A 50 -7.62 -10.40 -0.81
N VAL A 51 -8.81 -10.10 -1.31
CA VAL A 51 -9.32 -10.64 -2.58
C VAL A 51 -8.37 -10.34 -3.74
N ALA A 52 -7.90 -9.11 -3.89
CA ALA A 52 -6.98 -8.73 -4.96
C ALA A 52 -5.63 -9.45 -4.88
N MET A 53 -5.14 -9.71 -3.66
CA MET A 53 -3.85 -10.37 -3.43
C MET A 53 -3.96 -11.88 -3.62
N TYR A 54 -5.02 -12.53 -3.11
CA TYR A 54 -5.15 -13.99 -3.11
C TYR A 54 -5.92 -14.55 -4.33
N GLN A 55 -6.85 -13.82 -4.96
CA GLN A 55 -7.44 -14.28 -6.24
C GLN A 55 -6.45 -14.17 -7.42
N SER A 56 -5.24 -13.68 -7.18
CA SER A 56 -4.16 -13.66 -8.18
C SER A 56 -3.42 -14.99 -8.31
N GLU A 57 -3.82 -16.05 -7.59
CA GLU A 57 -3.21 -17.39 -7.69
C GLU A 57 -3.36 -18.02 -9.10
N ASP A 58 -4.34 -17.58 -9.90
CA ASP A 58 -4.46 -17.93 -11.33
C ASP A 58 -3.72 -16.97 -12.27
N MET A 59 -3.05 -15.94 -11.75
CA MET A 59 -2.16 -15.11 -12.56
C MET A 59 -0.80 -15.78 -12.66
N ILE A 60 -0.67 -16.64 -13.68
CA ILE A 60 0.64 -17.02 -14.23
C ILE A 60 1.39 -15.70 -14.45
N ARG A 61 2.36 -15.38 -13.57
CA ARG A 61 3.32 -14.31 -13.83
C ARG A 61 3.87 -14.60 -15.22
N PRO A 62 3.65 -13.74 -16.23
CA PRO A 62 4.27 -13.96 -17.52
C PRO A 62 5.76 -14.00 -17.22
N SER A 63 6.37 -15.17 -17.37
CA SER A 63 7.82 -15.28 -17.34
C SER A 63 8.27 -14.47 -18.54
N PRO A 64 8.86 -13.26 -18.35
CA PRO A 64 9.50 -12.65 -19.48
C PRO A 64 10.59 -13.62 -19.91
N THR A 65 10.53 -14.10 -21.14
CA THR A 65 11.67 -14.76 -21.76
C THR A 65 12.78 -13.72 -21.78
N VAL A 66 13.64 -13.74 -20.77
CA VAL A 66 14.87 -12.96 -20.76
C VAL A 66 15.74 -13.60 -21.82
N GLU A 67 15.71 -13.05 -23.04
CA GLU A 67 16.79 -13.28 -23.97
C GLU A 67 18.07 -12.84 -23.26
N SER A 68 18.99 -13.80 -23.13
CA SER A 68 20.23 -13.72 -22.37
C SER A 68 20.87 -12.33 -22.37
N GLU A 69 21.18 -11.82 -21.17
CA GLU A 69 21.96 -10.60 -20.99
C GLU A 69 23.22 -10.61 -21.87
N PRO A 70 23.56 -9.50 -22.55
CA PRO A 70 24.88 -9.35 -23.12
C PRO A 70 25.91 -9.43 -21.98
N SER A 71 26.92 -10.28 -22.16
CA SER A 71 28.03 -10.48 -21.22
C SER A 71 28.70 -9.14 -20.91
N ILE A 72 28.32 -8.53 -19.80
CA ILE A 72 29.02 -7.37 -19.25
C ILE A 72 30.30 -7.94 -18.62
N LYS A 73 31.45 -7.71 -19.25
CA LYS A 73 32.74 -7.93 -18.61
C LYS A 73 32.86 -6.92 -17.48
N TYR A 74 32.73 -7.38 -16.26
CA TYR A 74 32.99 -6.57 -15.08
C TYR A 74 34.52 -6.54 -14.87
N GLU A 75 35.08 -5.35 -14.74
CA GLU A 75 36.44 -5.14 -14.30
C GLU A 75 36.34 -4.61 -12.86
N GLU A 76 36.52 -5.49 -11.88
CA GLU A 76 36.59 -5.12 -10.46
C GLU A 76 37.85 -4.28 -10.21
N SER A 77 37.73 -2.95 -10.28
CA SER A 77 38.75 -2.03 -9.80
C SER A 77 38.40 -1.57 -8.39
N TRP A 78 38.48 -2.49 -7.42
CA TRP A 78 38.39 -2.21 -5.99
C TRP A 78 39.76 -2.22 -5.31
N ASP A 79 40.79 -1.69 -5.97
CA ASP A 79 42.05 -1.35 -5.30
C ASP A 79 42.16 0.18 -5.23
N GLY A 80 42.00 0.71 -4.02
CA GLY A 80 42.32 2.07 -3.64
C GLY A 80 43.54 2.11 -2.73
#